data_AF-A4WM86-F1
#
_entry.id   AF-A4WM86-F1
#
_cell.length_a   1.000
_cell.length_b   1.000
_cell.length_c   1.000
_cell.angle_alpha   90.00
_cell.angle_beta   90.00
_cell.angle_gamma   90.00
#
_symmetry.space_group_name_H-M   'P 1'
#
loop_
_entity.id
_entity.type
_entity.pdbx_description
1 polymer ?
#
loop_
_entity_poly.entity_id
_entity_poly.type
_entity_poly.pdbx_seq_one_letter_code
_entity_poly.pdbx_strand_id
1 'polypeptide(L)'
;MSWVEKFLDDAEKLFQIPRTELQKFVQYMLSEPEKVQEWAEKLQISDSDFLMLTTIYTLYKTEEKVMELLSDIELKVDEAIGFISTATANLLNALPPEDRKPVLAQLLLAVALQTEDSSIRNSLAEYARIVLAE
;
A
#
# COMPACT_ATOMS: atom_id res chain seq x y z
N MET A 1 12.40 -11.61 7.60
CA MET A 1 11.29 -11.19 8.48
C MET A 1 10.04 -11.16 7.62
N SER A 2 8.95 -11.83 8.02
CA SER A 2 7.71 -11.92 7.23
C SER A 2 7.07 -10.54 7.02
N TRP A 3 6.38 -10.31 5.91
CA TRP A 3 5.59 -9.08 5.69
C TRP A 3 4.60 -8.83 6.83
N VAL A 4 4.06 -9.91 7.44
CA VAL A 4 3.16 -9.82 8.59
C VAL A 4 3.86 -9.18 9.79
N GLU A 5 5.10 -9.59 10.08
CA GLU A 5 5.86 -9.05 11.21
C GLU A 5 6.17 -7.56 11.02
N LYS A 6 6.59 -7.16 9.81
CA LYS A 6 6.81 -5.73 9.49
C LYS A 6 5.52 -4.92 9.61
N PHE A 7 4.42 -5.44 9.07
CA PHE A 7 3.10 -4.81 9.20
C PHE A 7 2.71 -4.61 10.66
N LEU A 8 2.86 -5.64 11.50
CA LEU A 8 2.51 -5.57 12.93
C LEU A 8 3.35 -4.53 13.67
N ASP A 9 4.66 -4.47 13.41
CA ASP A 9 5.57 -3.51 14.05
C ASP A 9 5.22 -2.05 13.70
N ASP A 10 4.88 -1.79 12.44
CA ASP A 10 4.51 -0.45 11.99
C ASP A 10 3.10 -0.07 12.43
N ALA A 11 2.15 -0.99 12.32
CA ALA A 11 0.77 -0.74 12.73
C ALA A 11 0.66 -0.49 14.24
N GLU A 12 1.43 -1.20 15.07
CA GLU A 12 1.47 -0.97 16.52
C GLU A 12 1.96 0.45 16.84
N LYS A 13 3.00 0.92 16.16
CA LYS A 13 3.53 2.28 16.34
C LYS A 13 2.56 3.36 15.85
N LEU A 14 1.94 3.16 14.68
CA LEU A 14 1.11 4.16 14.02
C LEU A 14 -0.27 4.30 14.67
N PHE A 15 -0.91 3.17 14.99
CA PHE A 15 -2.31 3.15 15.43
C PHE A 15 -2.46 2.96 16.94
N GLN A 16 -1.38 2.66 17.66
CA GLN A 16 -1.39 2.41 19.11
C GLN A 16 -2.36 1.27 19.50
N ILE A 17 -2.61 0.33 18.58
CA ILE A 17 -3.43 -0.86 18.79
C ILE A 17 -2.51 -1.97 19.31
N PRO A 18 -2.89 -2.70 20.38
CA PRO A 18 -2.07 -3.79 20.90
C PRO A 18 -1.76 -4.86 19.84
N ARG A 19 -0.51 -5.35 19.78
CA ARG A 19 -0.09 -6.41 18.84
C ARG A 19 -1.05 -7.60 18.78
N THR A 20 -1.61 -8.03 19.91
CA THR A 20 -2.55 -9.17 19.96
C THR A 20 -3.86 -8.88 19.21
N GLU A 21 -4.32 -7.64 19.18
CA GLU A 21 -5.51 -7.24 18.41
C GLU A 21 -5.16 -7.10 16.92
N LEU A 22 -3.98 -6.57 16.60
CA LEU A 22 -3.48 -6.52 15.22
C LEU A 22 -3.28 -7.92 14.62
N GLN A 23 -2.88 -8.90 15.42
CA GLN A 23 -2.81 -10.30 14.98
C GLN A 23 -4.19 -10.87 14.63
N LYS A 24 -5.23 -10.56 15.42
CA LYS A 24 -6.61 -10.94 15.09
C LYS A 24 -7.09 -10.27 13.80
N PHE A 25 -6.76 -8.99 13.63
CA PHE A 25 -7.04 -8.27 12.38
C PHE A 25 -6.42 -8.98 11.17
N VAL A 26 -5.13 -9.36 11.23
CA VAL A 26 -4.47 -10.12 10.15
C VAL A 26 -5.19 -11.45 9.89
N GLN A 27 -5.54 -12.18 10.95
CA GLN A 27 -6.26 -13.45 10.82
C GLN A 27 -7.63 -13.27 10.14
N TYR A 28 -8.41 -12.27 10.55
CA TYR A 28 -9.71 -11.97 9.93
C TYR A 28 -9.55 -11.55 8.47
N MET A 29 -8.58 -10.69 8.15
CA MET A 29 -8.29 -10.29 6.76
C MET A 29 -7.85 -11.45 5.85
N LEU A 30 -7.37 -12.56 6.42
CA LEU A 30 -6.96 -13.74 5.66
C LEU A 30 -8.06 -14.79 5.51
N SER A 31 -8.93 -14.95 6.52
CA SER A 31 -9.84 -16.09 6.60
C SER A 31 -11.30 -15.73 6.86
N GLU A 32 -11.57 -14.58 7.46
CA GLU A 32 -12.92 -14.17 7.90
C GLU A 32 -13.12 -12.63 7.72
N PRO A 33 -13.07 -12.10 6.47
CA PRO A 33 -13.05 -10.65 6.23
C PRO A 33 -14.28 -9.91 6.78
N GLU A 34 -15.41 -10.60 6.88
CA GLU A 34 -16.65 -10.08 7.45
C GLU A 34 -16.53 -9.70 8.94
N LYS A 35 -15.57 -10.28 9.67
CA LYS A 35 -15.34 -9.98 11.10
C LYS A 35 -14.52 -8.71 11.33
N VAL A 36 -13.88 -8.18 10.28
CA VAL A 36 -12.95 -7.05 10.39
C VAL A 36 -13.70 -5.78 10.81
N GLN A 37 -14.91 -5.56 10.27
CA GLN A 37 -15.75 -4.42 10.63
C GLN A 37 -16.20 -4.50 12.09
N GLU A 38 -16.69 -5.66 12.53
CA GLU A 38 -17.10 -5.89 13.93
C GLU A 38 -15.92 -5.69 14.90
N TRP A 39 -14.72 -6.12 14.50
CA TRP A 39 -13.49 -5.91 15.26
C TRP A 39 -13.16 -4.42 15.41
N ALA A 40 -13.24 -3.65 14.31
CA ALA A 40 -12.96 -2.22 14.32
C ALA A 40 -13.95 -1.45 15.21
N GLU A 41 -15.24 -1.80 15.13
CA GLU A 41 -16.30 -1.23 15.97
C GLU A 41 -16.08 -1.52 17.46
N LYS A 42 -15.72 -2.75 17.82
CA LYS A 42 -15.44 -3.14 19.22
C LYS A 42 -14.28 -2.35 19.82
N LEU A 43 -13.26 -2.05 19.02
CA LEU A 43 -12.09 -1.29 19.43
C LEU A 43 -12.27 0.22 19.28
N GLN A 44 -13.43 0.68 18.79
CA GLN A 44 -13.71 2.10 18.54
C GLN A 44 -12.66 2.76 17.64
N ILE A 45 -12.15 2.01 16.66
CA ILE A 45 -11.20 2.55 15.67
C ILE A 45 -11.96 3.55 14.80
N SER A 46 -11.37 4.72 14.59
CA SER A 46 -11.97 5.73 13.72
C SER A 46 -12.04 5.25 12.27
N ASP A 47 -13.02 5.71 11.49
CA ASP A 47 -13.14 5.35 10.07
C ASP A 47 -11.85 5.67 9.29
N SER A 48 -11.19 6.78 9.62
CA SER A 48 -9.91 7.17 9.02
C SER A 48 -8.78 6.22 9.38
N ASP A 49 -8.64 5.85 10.66
CA ASP A 49 -7.59 4.92 11.09
C ASP A 49 -7.84 3.52 10.54
N PHE A 50 -9.10 3.11 10.47
CA PHE A 50 -9.48 1.83 9.89
C PHE A 50 -9.16 1.77 8.39
N LEU A 51 -9.48 2.84 7.64
CA LEU A 51 -9.11 2.96 6.24
C LEU A 51 -7.58 2.95 6.05
N MET A 52 -6.83 3.67 6.89
CA MET A 52 -5.36 3.67 6.80
C MET A 52 -4.78 2.28 7.14
N LEU A 53 -5.25 1.63 8.20
CA LEU A 53 -4.79 0.31 8.63
C LEU A 53 -5.01 -0.74 7.54
N THR A 54 -6.21 -0.78 6.94
CA THR A 54 -6.55 -1.70 5.84
C THR A 54 -5.76 -1.40 4.57
N THR A 55 -5.48 -0.11 4.29
CA THR A 55 -4.62 0.30 3.18
C THR A 55 -3.19 -0.18 3.37
N ILE A 56 -2.60 0.07 4.55
CA ILE A 56 -1.23 -0.37 4.87
C ILE A 56 -1.13 -1.89 4.81
N TYR A 57 -2.08 -2.63 5.39
CA TYR A 57 -2.13 -4.08 5.27
C TYR A 57 -2.12 -4.56 3.81
N THR A 58 -2.95 -3.93 2.98
CA THR A 58 -3.05 -4.28 1.56
C THR A 58 -1.74 -4.01 0.82
N LEU A 59 -1.07 -2.90 1.13
CA LEU A 59 0.24 -2.57 0.57
C LEU A 59 1.27 -3.64 0.92
N TYR A 60 1.43 -3.96 2.21
CA TYR A 60 2.38 -4.98 2.66
C TYR A 60 2.13 -6.37 2.05
N LYS A 61 0.86 -6.80 1.99
CA LYS A 61 0.49 -8.08 1.37
C LYS A 61 0.72 -8.08 -0.14
N THR A 62 0.54 -6.94 -0.80
CA THR A 62 0.74 -6.81 -2.24
C THR A 62 2.22 -6.75 -2.59
N GLU A 63 3.03 -6.06 -1.78
CA GLU A 63 4.49 -6.02 -1.91
C GLU A 63 5.06 -7.44 -1.92
N GLU A 64 4.68 -8.29 -0.95
CA GLU A 64 5.12 -9.68 -0.90
C GLU A 64 4.76 -10.44 -2.18
N LYS A 65 3.51 -10.36 -2.64
CA LYS A 65 3.07 -11.03 -3.86
C LYS A 65 3.81 -10.55 -5.10
N VAL A 66 4.07 -9.25 -5.19
CA VAL A 66 4.84 -8.67 -6.30
C VAL A 66 6.28 -9.17 -6.22
N MET A 67 6.89 -9.22 -5.04
CA MET A 67 8.24 -9.76 -4.85
C MET A 67 8.32 -11.26 -5.19
N GLU A 68 7.30 -12.06 -4.84
CA GLU A 68 7.20 -13.46 -5.26
C GLU A 68 7.06 -13.61 -6.79
N LEU A 69 6.28 -12.75 -7.44
CA LEU A 69 6.16 -12.77 -8.91
C LEU A 69 7.43 -12.32 -9.61
N LEU A 70 8.18 -11.39 -9.00
CA LEU A 70 9.42 -10.86 -9.54
C LEU A 70 10.65 -11.71 -9.18
N SER A 71 10.59 -12.54 -8.13
CA SER A 71 11.75 -13.33 -7.68
C SER A 71 12.22 -14.34 -8.72
N ASP A 72 11.33 -14.77 -9.61
CA ASP A 72 11.65 -15.67 -10.71
C ASP A 72 12.13 -14.93 -11.98
N ILE A 73 12.17 -13.60 -11.94
CA ILE A 73 12.58 -12.75 -13.07
C ILE A 73 13.92 -12.08 -12.77
N GLU A 74 14.98 -12.53 -13.45
CA GLU A 74 16.26 -11.82 -13.45
C GLU A 74 16.21 -10.66 -14.45
N LEU A 75 15.76 -9.48 -14.00
CA LEU A 75 15.83 -8.24 -14.80
C LEU A 75 17.07 -7.44 -14.46
N LYS A 76 17.72 -6.87 -15.48
CA LYS A 76 18.62 -5.74 -15.29
C LYS A 76 17.83 -4.50 -14.89
N VAL A 77 18.52 -3.51 -14.31
CA VAL A 77 17.89 -2.27 -13.81
C VAL A 77 17.09 -1.55 -14.91
N ASP A 78 17.62 -1.47 -16.13
CA ASP A 78 16.95 -0.87 -17.29
C ASP A 78 15.71 -1.65 -17.74
N GLU A 79 15.76 -2.98 -17.70
CA GLU A 79 14.63 -3.85 -18.04
C GLU A 79 13.51 -3.76 -16.98
N ALA A 80 13.86 -3.66 -15.69
CA ALA A 80 12.92 -3.43 -14.61
C ALA A 80 12.21 -2.07 -14.75
N ILE A 81 12.96 -1.02 -15.11
CA ILE A 81 12.40 0.31 -15.41
C ILE A 81 11.44 0.21 -16.61
N GLY A 82 11.84 -0.48 -17.68
CA GLY A 82 11.01 -0.72 -18.87
C GLY A 82 9.72 -1.47 -18.55
N PHE A 83 9.80 -2.51 -17.70
CA PHE A 83 8.65 -3.29 -17.28
C PHE A 83 7.66 -2.46 -16.45
N ILE A 84 8.13 -1.79 -15.40
CA ILE A 84 7.27 -1.00 -14.50
C ILE A 84 6.61 0.16 -15.26
N SER A 85 7.37 0.89 -16.08
CA SER A 85 6.83 1.98 -16.90
C SER A 85 5.74 1.50 -17.86
N THR A 86 5.93 0.35 -18.52
CA THR A 86 4.93 -0.26 -19.40
C THR A 86 3.67 -0.67 -18.63
N ALA A 87 3.83 -1.30 -17.47
CA ALA A 87 2.72 -1.72 -16.61
C ALA A 87 1.90 -0.52 -16.14
N THR A 88 2.55 0.55 -15.65
CA THR A 88 1.90 1.79 -15.24
C THR A 88 1.16 2.46 -16.39
N ALA A 89 1.77 2.54 -17.58
CA ALA A 89 1.12 3.14 -18.74
C ALA A 89 -0.14 2.35 -19.17
N ASN A 90 -0.06 1.02 -19.19
CA ASN A 90 -1.19 0.17 -19.52
C ASN A 90 -2.35 0.32 -18.52
N LEU A 91 -2.03 0.38 -17.22
CA LEU A 91 -3.02 0.64 -16.18
C LEU A 91 -3.74 1.97 -16.42
N LEU A 92 -2.99 3.06 -16.64
CA LEU A 92 -3.58 4.39 -16.85
C LEU A 92 -4.39 4.47 -18.15
N ASN A 93 -3.94 3.83 -19.22
CA ASN A 93 -4.65 3.84 -20.50
C ASN A 93 -5.96 3.04 -20.46
N ALA A 94 -6.06 2.04 -19.58
CA ALA A 94 -7.29 1.27 -19.39
C ALA A 94 -8.37 2.04 -18.62
N LEU A 95 -8.01 3.13 -17.93
CA LEU A 95 -8.94 3.93 -17.13
C LEU A 95 -9.67 5.00 -17.98
N PRO A 96 -10.90 5.38 -17.58
CA PRO A 96 -11.55 6.58 -18.05
C PRO A 96 -10.64 7.81 -17.89
N PRO A 97 -10.62 8.76 -18.85
CA PRO A 97 -9.74 9.94 -18.80
C PRO A 97 -9.76 10.71 -17.48
N GLU A 98 -10.94 10.84 -16.86
CA GLU A 98 -11.18 11.50 -15.59
C GLU A 98 -10.47 10.83 -14.40
N ASP A 99 -10.25 9.52 -14.46
CA ASP A 99 -9.67 8.73 -13.36
C ASP A 99 -8.14 8.62 -13.47
N ARG A 100 -7.56 8.95 -14.62
CA ARG A 100 -6.12 8.75 -14.88
C ARG A 100 -5.24 9.58 -13.95
N LYS A 101 -5.55 10.87 -13.77
CA LYS A 101 -4.81 11.77 -12.89
C LYS A 101 -4.93 11.36 -11.42
N PRO A 102 -6.15 11.14 -10.87
CA PRO A 102 -6.31 10.60 -9.53
C PRO A 102 -5.52 9.32 -9.27
N VAL A 103 -5.60 8.35 -10.19
CA VAL A 103 -4.90 7.07 -10.03
C VAL A 103 -3.39 7.23 -10.15
N LEU A 104 -2.88 8.05 -11.07
CA LEU A 104 -1.44 8.33 -11.15
C LEU A 104 -0.92 8.95 -9.85
N ALA A 105 -1.64 9.91 -9.27
CA ALA A 105 -1.27 10.50 -7.99
C ALA A 105 -1.28 9.47 -6.86
N GLN A 106 -2.27 8.57 -6.83
CA GLN A 106 -2.30 7.46 -5.86
C GLN A 106 -1.12 6.50 -6.02
N LEU A 107 -0.74 6.17 -7.26
CA LEU A 107 0.43 5.33 -7.52
C LEU A 107 1.72 5.98 -7.00
N LEU A 108 1.90 7.28 -7.27
CA LEU A 108 3.05 8.05 -6.77
C LEU A 108 3.10 8.07 -5.24
N LEU A 109 1.95 8.26 -4.58
CA LEU A 109 1.84 8.21 -3.12
C LEU A 109 2.14 6.80 -2.57
N ALA A 110 1.64 5.76 -3.22
CA ALA A 110 1.93 4.37 -2.83
C ALA A 110 3.42 4.03 -2.94
N VAL A 111 4.11 4.55 -3.97
CA VAL A 111 5.56 4.43 -4.10
C VAL A 111 6.27 5.24 -3.00
N ALA A 112 5.80 6.46 -2.73
CA ALA A 112 6.36 7.30 -1.68
C ALA A 112 6.29 6.61 -0.30
N LEU A 113 5.15 5.98 0.03
CA LEU A 113 4.96 5.25 1.29
C LEU A 113 5.96 4.09 1.49
N GLN A 114 6.43 3.48 0.41
CA GLN A 114 7.40 2.39 0.43
C GLN A 114 8.85 2.86 0.30
N THR A 115 9.08 4.16 0.08
CA THR A 115 10.42 4.73 -0.10
C THR A 115 11.05 5.11 1.24
N GLU A 116 12.15 4.46 1.59
CA GLU A 116 12.88 4.70 2.85
C GLU A 116 13.50 6.12 2.89
N ASP A 117 14.08 6.57 1.78
CA ASP A 117 14.70 7.90 1.67
C ASP A 117 13.66 9.01 1.82
N SER A 118 13.82 9.83 2.86
CA SER A 118 12.87 10.90 3.19
C SER A 118 12.81 12.03 2.16
N SER A 119 13.91 12.34 1.49
CA SER A 119 13.95 13.38 0.46
C SER A 119 13.20 12.92 -0.79
N ILE A 120 13.43 11.67 -1.22
CA ILE A 120 12.74 11.08 -2.37
C ILE A 120 11.25 10.92 -2.08
N ARG A 121 10.90 10.35 -0.92
CA ARG A 121 9.51 10.20 -0.48
C ARG A 121 8.75 11.53 -0.49
N ASN A 122 9.31 12.58 0.09
CA ASN A 122 8.66 13.89 0.14
C ASN A 122 8.53 14.51 -1.26
N SER A 123 9.52 14.30 -2.13
CA SER A 123 9.46 14.77 -3.53
C SER A 123 8.37 14.06 -4.33
N LEU A 124 8.20 12.74 -4.13
CA LEU A 124 7.11 11.97 -4.76
C LEU A 124 5.73 12.40 -4.28
N ALA A 125 5.58 12.63 -2.97
CA ALA A 125 4.33 13.13 -2.39
C ALA A 125 3.96 14.52 -2.90
N GLU A 126 4.95 15.41 -3.03
CA GLU A 126 4.76 16.73 -3.63
C GLU A 126 4.36 16.64 -5.11
N TYR A 127 5.00 15.74 -5.87
CA TYR A 127 4.65 15.55 -7.28
C TYR A 127 3.22 15.01 -7.44
N ALA A 128 2.79 14.07 -6.59
CA ALA A 128 1.41 13.59 -6.58
C ALA A 128 0.41 14.72 -6.30
N ARG A 129 0.75 15.65 -5.39
CA ARG A 129 -0.07 16.84 -5.10
C ARG A 129 -0.21 17.75 -6.32
N ILE A 130 0.88 17.97 -7.07
CA ILE A 130 0.87 18.77 -8.30
C ILE A 130 -0.01 18.10 -9.36
N VAL A 131 0.13 16.79 -9.57
CA VAL A 131 -0.68 16.03 -10.54
C VAL A 131 -2.19 16.13 -10.26
N LEU A 132 -2.59 16.23 -9.00
CA LEU A 132 -4.00 16.40 -8.61
C LEU A 132 -4.52 17.84 -8.76
N ALA A 133 -3.64 18.83 -8.76
CA ALA A 133 -4.01 20.25 -8.82
C ALA A 133 -4.18 20.79 -10.24
N GLU A 134 -3.55 20.14 -11.23
CA GLU A 134 -3.67 20.43 -12.67
C GLU A 134 -4.80 19.64 -13.33
#